data_AF-A0A519RUI0-F1
#
_entry.id   AF-A0A519RUI0-F1
#
_cell.length_a   1.000
_cell.length_b   1.000
_cell.length_c   1.000
_cell.angle_alpha   90.00
_cell.angle_beta   90.00
_cell.angle_gamma   90.00
#
_symmetry.space_group_name_H-M   'P 1'
#
loop_
_entity.id
_entity.type
_entity.pdbx_description
1 polymer ?
#
loop_
_entity_poly.entity_id
_entity_poly.type
_entity_poly.pdbx_seq_one_letter_code
_entity_poly.pdbx_strand_id
1 'polypeptide(L)'
;SKSLLINLAIPLVAGGLFIIALLINHAQTYAIIAPSCLIFYGLALINASKFTYSDIKYLGFLEVTLGLICMFYVGYGLIFWAVGFGVLHIIYGLVMYFKYEKGQ
;
A
#
# COMPACT_ATOMS: atom_id res chain seq x y z
N SER A 1 11.56 14.46 -10.12
CA SER A 1 10.30 13.85 -10.60
C SER A 1 10.46 12.51 -11.33
N LYS A 2 11.42 12.32 -12.25
CA LYS A 2 11.57 11.03 -12.98
C LYS A 2 11.96 9.84 -12.07
N SER A 3 12.82 10.05 -11.06
CA SER A 3 13.24 8.98 -10.13
C SER A 3 12.13 8.52 -9.17
N LEU A 4 11.20 9.39 -8.81
CA LEU A 4 10.03 9.06 -7.98
C LEU A 4 9.17 7.99 -8.63
N LEU A 5 8.81 8.22 -9.90
CA LEU A 5 7.96 7.32 -10.67
C LEU A 5 8.62 5.95 -10.85
N ILE A 6 9.93 5.92 -11.07
CA ILE A 6 10.69 4.67 -11.21
C ILE A 6 10.72 3.91 -9.88
N ASN A 7 11.03 4.57 -8.77
CA ASN A 7 11.06 3.94 -7.45
C ASN A 7 9.69 3.43 -6.99
N LEU A 8 8.59 4.07 -7.42
CA LEU A 8 7.24 3.60 -7.16
C LEU A 8 6.84 2.45 -8.11
N ALA A 9 7.19 2.57 -9.40
CA ALA A 9 6.83 1.59 -10.42
C ALA A 9 7.48 0.22 -10.20
N ILE A 10 8.75 0.16 -9.74
CA ILE A 10 9.46 -1.11 -9.55
C ILE A 10 8.69 -2.07 -8.61
N PRO A 11 8.39 -1.72 -7.34
CA PRO A 11 7.63 -2.58 -6.44
C PRO A 11 6.19 -2.80 -6.88
N LEU A 12 5.55 -1.81 -7.52
CA LEU A 12 4.16 -1.95 -8.00
C LEU A 12 4.05 -2.94 -9.17
N VAL A 13 4.96 -2.85 -10.14
CA VAL A 13 5.02 -3.77 -11.28
C VAL A 13 5.41 -5.17 -10.82
N ALA A 14 6.41 -5.29 -9.93
CA ALA A 14 6.80 -6.57 -9.35
C ALA A 14 5.62 -7.23 -8.60
N GLY A 15 4.91 -6.45 -7.77
CA GLY A 15 3.73 -6.92 -7.04
C GLY A 15 2.56 -7.28 -7.94
N GLY A 16 2.30 -6.50 -8.98
CA GLY A 16 1.26 -6.80 -9.97
C GLY A 16 1.54 -8.09 -10.72
N LEU A 17 2.78 -8.28 -11.19
CA LEU A 17 3.20 -9.53 -11.83
C LEU A 17 3.14 -10.71 -10.86
N PHE A 18 3.50 -10.51 -9.60
CA PHE A 18 3.39 -11.53 -8.55
C PHE A 18 1.94 -11.98 -8.33
N ILE A 19 0.99 -11.04 -8.25
CA ILE A 19 -0.44 -11.35 -8.10
C ILE A 19 -1.00 -12.04 -9.34
N ILE A 20 -0.62 -11.60 -10.55
CA ILE A 20 -1.02 -12.24 -11.80
C ILE A 20 -0.49 -13.67 -11.86
N ALA A 21 0.79 -13.89 -11.52
CA ALA A 21 1.38 -15.22 -11.48
C ALA A 21 0.67 -16.13 -10.47
N LEU A 22 0.27 -15.60 -9.31
CA LEU A 22 -0.55 -16.31 -8.31
C LEU A 22 -1.94 -16.66 -8.84
N LEU A 23 -2.62 -15.74 -9.53
CA LEU A 23 -3.93 -15.99 -10.12
C LEU A 23 -3.90 -17.08 -11.19
N ILE A 24 -2.84 -17.13 -12.00
CA ILE A 24 -2.68 -18.11 -13.08
C ILE A 24 -2.30 -19.49 -12.54
N ASN A 25 -1.35 -19.57 -11.61
CA ASN A 25 -0.82 -20.85 -11.12
C ASN A 25 -1.61 -21.41 -9.93
N HIS A 26 -2.24 -20.55 -9.14
CA HIS A 26 -2.92 -20.91 -7.89
C HIS A 26 -4.29 -20.23 -7.82
N ALA A 27 -5.19 -20.67 -8.71
CA ALA A 27 -6.53 -20.11 -8.85
C ALA A 27 -7.27 -19.98 -7.52
N GLN A 28 -7.12 -20.90 -6.55
CA GLN A 28 -7.85 -20.87 -5.28
C GLN A 28 -7.31 -19.88 -4.22
N THR A 29 -6.22 -19.15 -4.50
CA THR A 29 -5.53 -18.34 -3.49
C THR A 29 -5.96 -16.87 -3.52
N TYR A 30 -7.25 -16.60 -3.75
CA TYR A 30 -7.79 -15.23 -3.80
C TYR A 30 -7.58 -14.46 -2.48
N ALA A 31 -7.54 -15.18 -1.36
CA ALA A 31 -7.41 -14.60 -0.03
C ALA A 31 -6.08 -13.86 0.19
N ILE A 32 -5.01 -14.20 -0.55
CA ILE A 32 -3.70 -13.55 -0.39
C ILE A 32 -3.49 -12.37 -1.35
N ILE A 33 -4.41 -12.14 -2.29
CA ILE A 33 -4.32 -11.05 -3.25
C ILE A 33 -4.41 -9.70 -2.53
N ALA A 34 -5.41 -9.56 -1.64
CA ALA A 34 -5.61 -8.37 -0.83
C ALA A 34 -4.37 -7.99 0.03
N PRO A 35 -3.80 -8.89 0.86
CA PRO A 35 -2.59 -8.57 1.62
C PRO A 35 -1.37 -8.34 0.71
N SER A 36 -1.26 -9.03 -0.42
CA SER A 36 -0.17 -8.79 -1.38
C SER A 36 -0.25 -7.37 -1.95
N CYS A 37 -1.43 -6.90 -2.37
CA CYS A 37 -1.63 -5.53 -2.81
C CYS A 37 -1.19 -4.50 -1.75
N LEU A 38 -1.64 -4.66 -0.51
CA LEU A 38 -1.32 -3.77 0.61
C LEU A 38 0.20 -3.69 0.84
N ILE A 39 0.88 -4.84 0.86
CA ILE A 39 2.32 -4.90 1.10
C ILE A 39 3.11 -4.28 -0.05
N PHE A 40 2.85 -4.68 -1.30
CA PHE A 40 3.59 -4.15 -2.45
C PHE A 40 3.34 -2.66 -2.66
N TYR A 41 2.11 -2.20 -2.42
CA TYR A 41 1.78 -0.79 -2.45
C TYR A 41 2.48 -0.01 -1.33
N GLY A 42 2.44 -0.51 -0.09
CA GLY A 42 3.14 0.12 1.03
C GLY A 42 4.66 0.20 0.81
N LEU A 43 5.27 -0.84 0.26
CA LEU A 43 6.68 -0.84 -0.15
C LEU A 43 6.95 0.19 -1.26
N ALA A 44 6.04 0.35 -2.22
CA ALA A 44 6.14 1.36 -3.26
C ALA A 44 6.09 2.79 -2.68
N LEU A 45 5.20 3.04 -1.72
CA LEU A 45 5.12 4.30 -1.00
C LEU A 45 6.39 4.56 -0.17
N ILE A 46 6.91 3.58 0.55
CA ILE A 46 8.15 3.72 1.32
C ILE A 46 9.32 4.05 0.37
N ASN A 47 9.44 3.36 -0.76
CA ASN A 47 10.51 3.61 -1.72
C ASN A 47 10.38 4.98 -2.41
N ALA A 48 9.16 5.43 -2.68
CA ALA A 48 8.88 6.76 -3.22
C ALA A 48 9.09 7.87 -2.17
N SER A 49 8.81 7.61 -0.89
CA SER A 49 8.94 8.60 0.20
C SER A 49 10.37 9.13 0.38
N LYS A 50 11.38 8.43 -0.14
CA LYS A 50 12.77 8.92 -0.16
C LYS A 50 12.95 10.19 -0.99
N PHE A 51 12.01 10.48 -1.89
CA PHE A 51 12.05 11.61 -2.82
C PHE A 51 10.84 12.57 -2.69
N THR A 52 9.93 12.32 -1.75
CA THR A 52 8.71 13.11 -1.48
C THR A 52 8.58 13.37 0.03
N TYR A 53 7.70 14.29 0.45
CA TYR A 53 7.40 14.57 1.86
C TYR A 53 7.40 13.32 2.75
N SER A 54 8.13 13.39 3.87
CA SER A 54 8.32 12.27 4.81
C SER A 54 7.02 11.69 5.37
N ASP A 55 5.91 12.41 5.28
CA ASP A 55 4.61 11.96 5.80
C ASP A 55 4.06 10.72 5.05
N ILE A 56 4.31 10.58 3.73
CA ILE A 56 3.86 9.40 2.95
C ILE A 56 4.56 8.12 3.40
N LYS A 57 5.76 8.23 3.98
CA LYS A 57 6.51 7.08 4.50
C LYS A 57 5.72 6.37 5.61
N TYR A 58 5.06 7.12 6.48
CA TYR A 58 4.27 6.56 7.58
C TYR A 58 3.06 5.79 7.05
N LEU A 59 2.38 6.32 6.04
CA LEU A 59 1.30 5.61 5.37
C LEU A 59 1.78 4.28 4.76
N GLY A 60 2.92 4.29 4.08
CA GLY A 60 3.51 3.08 3.52
C GLY A 60 3.86 2.02 4.59
N PHE A 61 4.40 2.42 5.74
CA PHE A 61 4.66 1.50 6.85
C PHE A 61 3.38 0.90 7.46
N LEU A 62 2.31 1.71 7.54
CA LEU A 62 1.01 1.24 8.02
C LEU A 62 0.41 0.23 7.05
N GLU A 63 0.43 0.51 5.74
CA GLU A 63 -0.02 -0.42 4.69
C GLU A 63 0.73 -1.76 4.72
N VAL A 64 2.06 -1.75 4.84
CA VAL A 64 2.86 -2.97 4.95
C VAL A 64 2.50 -3.76 6.21
N THR A 65 2.41 -3.09 7.36
CA THR A 65 2.09 -3.74 8.64
C THR A 65 0.70 -4.37 8.60
N LEU A 66 -0.27 -3.64 8.05
CA LEU A 66 -1.66 -4.08 7.93
C LEU A 66 -1.79 -5.26 6.95
N GLY A 67 -1.05 -5.22 5.84
CA GLY A 67 -0.94 -6.34 4.90
C GLY A 67 -0.28 -7.58 5.50
N LEU A 68 0.76 -7.42 6.33
CA LEU A 68 1.38 -8.53 7.07
C LEU A 68 0.41 -9.15 8.07
N ILE A 69 -0.30 -8.34 8.85
CA ILE A 69 -1.34 -8.82 9.78
C ILE A 69 -2.43 -9.58 8.99
N CYS A 70 -2.85 -9.01 7.86
CA CYS A 70 -3.86 -9.61 6.99
C CYS A 70 -3.45 -11.00 6.45
N MET A 71 -2.16 -11.30 6.28
CA MET A 71 -1.71 -12.65 5.88
C MET A 71 -2.01 -13.71 6.95
N PHE A 72 -1.97 -13.34 8.24
CA PHE A 72 -2.29 -14.26 9.34
C PHE A 72 -3.80 -14.45 9.54
N TYR A 73 -4.61 -13.48 9.11
CA TYR A 73 -6.08 -13.52 9.22
C TYR A 73 -6.76 -13.81 7.87
N VAL A 74 -6.63 -15.06 7.42
CA VAL A 74 -7.23 -15.55 6.17
C VAL A 74 -8.77 -15.42 6.22
N GLY A 75 -9.35 -14.80 5.19
CA GLY A 75 -10.80 -14.56 5.09
C GLY A 75 -11.22 -13.10 5.34
N TYR A 76 -10.42 -12.32 6.06
CA TYR A 76 -10.69 -10.89 6.32
C TYR A 76 -10.00 -9.94 5.34
N GLY A 77 -9.43 -10.47 4.25
CA GLY A 77 -8.59 -9.71 3.32
C GLY A 77 -9.24 -8.45 2.75
N LEU A 78 -10.52 -8.53 2.37
CA LEU A 78 -11.29 -7.39 1.89
C LEU A 78 -11.48 -6.29 2.94
N ILE A 79 -11.65 -6.68 4.21
CA ILE A 79 -11.81 -5.71 5.31
C ILE A 79 -10.50 -4.97 5.53
N PHE A 80 -9.39 -5.69 5.65
CA PHE A 80 -8.07 -5.06 5.77
C PHE A 80 -7.73 -4.21 4.54
N TRP A 81 -8.09 -4.66 3.34
CA TRP A 81 -7.92 -3.90 2.11
C TRP A 81 -8.70 -2.58 2.11
N ALA A 82 -9.98 -2.61 2.51
CA ALA A 82 -10.80 -1.41 2.65
C ALA A 82 -10.29 -0.48 3.76
N VAL A 83 -9.71 -1.03 4.82
CA VAL A 83 -9.10 -0.22 5.90
C VAL A 83 -7.82 0.48 5.42
N GLY A 84 -6.93 -0.22 4.70
CA GLY A 84 -5.71 0.38 4.12
C GLY A 84 -6.01 1.44 3.06
N PHE A 85 -6.62 1.03 1.96
CA PHE A 85 -6.89 1.93 0.84
C PHE A 85 -8.02 2.93 1.08
N GLY A 86 -8.92 2.66 2.03
CA GLY A 86 -10.00 3.56 2.39
C GLY A 86 -9.67 4.41 3.61
N VAL A 87 -9.78 3.81 4.80
CA VAL A 87 -9.73 4.55 6.08
C VAL A 87 -8.38 5.24 6.29
N LEU A 88 -7.28 4.50 6.11
CA LEU A 88 -5.92 5.02 6.29
C LEU A 88 -5.61 6.19 5.34
N HIS A 89 -6.04 6.09 4.08
CA HIS A 89 -5.88 7.17 3.11
C HIS A 89 -6.74 8.39 3.42
N ILE A 90 -7.97 8.21 3.90
CA ILE A 90 -8.85 9.31 4.32
C ILE A 90 -8.23 10.05 5.51
N ILE A 91 -7.75 9.31 6.52
CA ILE A 91 -7.08 9.90 7.70
C ILE A 91 -5.82 10.65 7.26
N TYR A 92 -4.99 10.04 6.42
CA TYR A 92 -3.79 10.68 5.89
C TYR A 92 -4.12 11.98 5.14
N GLY A 93 -5.14 11.96 4.27
CA GLY A 93 -5.59 13.13 3.53
C GLY A 93 -6.08 14.25 4.45
N LEU A 94 -6.84 13.92 5.49
CA LEU A 94 -7.27 14.86 6.54
C LEU A 94 -6.09 15.46 7.30
N VAL A 95 -5.13 14.64 7.73
CA VAL A 95 -3.93 15.12 8.45
C VAL A 95 -3.10 16.05 7.57
N MET A 96 -2.88 15.70 6.30
CA MET A 96 -2.21 16.57 5.32
C MET A 96 -2.95 17.90 5.15
N TYR A 97 -4.28 17.85 5.00
CA TYR A 97 -5.13 19.04 4.87
C TYR A 97 -4.99 19.96 6.08
N PHE A 98 -5.12 19.44 7.29
CA PHE A 98 -4.95 20.25 8.50
C PHE A 98 -3.52 20.78 8.69
N LYS A 99 -2.50 20.01 8.32
CA LYS A 99 -1.09 20.38 8.54
C LYS A 99 -0.59 21.42 7.54
N TYR A 100 -1.05 21.40 6.29
CA TYR A 100 -0.59 22.30 5.24
C TYR A 100 -1.53 23.48 4.97
N GLU A 101 -2.85 23.32 5.19
CA GLU A 101 -3.83 24.37 4.87
C GLU A 101 -4.20 25.26 6.07
N LYS A 102 -4.08 24.78 7.33
CA LYS A 102 -4.24 25.64 8.53
C LYS A 102 -2.94 26.31 9.01
N GLY A 103 -1.87 26.20 8.24
CA GLY A 103 -0.57 26.83 8.53
C GLY A 103 -0.28 28.12 7.76
N GLN A 104 -1.28 28.72 7.11
CA GLN A 104 -1.24 30.10 6.61
C GLN A 104 -2.10 31.00 7.51
#